data_AF-A0A182W8K7-F1
#
_entry.id   AF-A0A182W8K7-F1
#
_cell.length_a   1.000
_cell.length_b   1.000
_cell.length_c   1.000
_cell.angle_alpha   90.00
_cell.angle_beta   90.00
_cell.angle_gamma   90.00
#
_symmetry.space_group_name_H-M   'P 1'
#
loop_
_entity.id
_entity.type
_entity.pdbx_description
1 polymer ?
#
loop_
_entity_poly.entity_id
_entity_poly.type
_entity_poly.pdbx_seq_one_letter_code
_entity_poly.pdbx_strand_id
1 'polypeptide(L)'
;TPEDCSAGSSCTPTTISWEGTADIQSGDVLIVEIDDHHLIPSNYNKSTEGAHHTTTAVYQVTRLGHENCDITEGVLLDITPLVADGKKLVTLYDKDLTEGINLLIVVSEQWGQQCVRLKVTVKSDNCGENADCSGKGVCYSNNSMEGYECQCCSGFAGTHCEEIDACSPSPCTNNGICVDLSQGHEGNAYQCLCPYGYTGKNCQFESDPCNPSQCLNGGTCVGNSTHFRCDCTSGYTGPLCQHNLNECESSPCVHGICVDQEDGFRCFCQPGFSGELCNFEYNECESNPCINGGQCIDNIGGFSCKCTRGYTGKRCHIKVSLTPIALD
;
A
#
# COMPACT_ATOMS: atom_id res chain seq x y z
N THR A 1 -8.95 23.73 -18.66
CA THR A 1 -9.57 22.87 -17.63
C THR A 1 -9.07 23.29 -16.27
N PRO A 2 -9.82 23.05 -15.19
CA PRO A 2 -9.48 23.54 -13.85
C PRO A 2 -8.24 22.91 -13.21
N GLU A 3 -7.56 21.98 -13.87
CA GLU A 3 -6.40 21.28 -13.31
C GLU A 3 -5.10 22.09 -13.36
N ASP A 4 -5.06 23.23 -14.06
CA ASP A 4 -3.82 24.02 -14.23
C ASP A 4 -3.85 25.45 -13.62
N CYS A 5 -4.87 25.83 -12.85
CA CYS A 5 -4.92 27.17 -12.26
C CYS A 5 -4.15 27.23 -10.92
N SER A 6 -2.84 27.47 -11.00
CA SER A 6 -2.07 27.96 -9.84
C SER A 6 -2.45 29.42 -9.57
N ALA A 7 -2.60 29.78 -8.29
CA ALA A 7 -2.97 31.12 -7.85
C ALA A 7 -2.01 32.20 -8.42
N GLY A 8 -2.50 32.98 -9.39
CA GLY A 8 -1.80 34.16 -9.91
C GLY A 8 -1.47 34.19 -11.41
N SER A 9 -1.99 33.30 -12.26
CA SER A 9 -1.72 33.33 -13.72
C SER A 9 -2.97 33.64 -14.56
N SER A 10 -2.80 34.46 -15.61
CA SER A 10 -3.87 34.77 -16.56
C SER A 10 -4.10 33.61 -17.52
N CYS A 11 -5.34 33.14 -17.63
CA CYS A 11 -5.73 32.08 -18.56
C CYS A 11 -5.65 32.58 -20.01
N THR A 12 -4.85 31.92 -20.86
CA THR A 12 -4.90 32.11 -22.32
C THR A 12 -5.73 30.98 -22.95
N PRO A 13 -6.74 31.31 -23.77
CA PRO A 13 -7.60 30.28 -24.38
C PRO A 13 -6.81 29.37 -25.31
N THR A 14 -7.02 28.07 -25.17
CA THR A 14 -6.39 27.03 -25.99
C THR A 14 -7.27 26.75 -27.22
N THR A 15 -6.75 26.96 -28.43
CA THR A 15 -7.44 26.64 -29.69
C THR A 15 -7.32 25.14 -29.97
N ILE A 16 -8.44 24.42 -30.03
CA ILE A 16 -8.51 23.00 -30.41
C ILE A 16 -9.36 22.90 -31.68
N SER A 17 -8.81 22.31 -32.74
CA SER A 17 -9.55 21.89 -33.94
C SER A 17 -10.26 20.56 -33.64
N TRP A 18 -11.57 20.44 -33.89
CA TRP A 18 -12.31 19.33 -33.28
C TRP A 18 -13.58 18.86 -34.02
N GLU A 19 -13.80 17.54 -34.00
CA GLU A 19 -15.10 16.86 -34.15
C GLU A 19 -15.39 16.13 -32.81
N GLY A 20 -16.44 16.52 -32.06
CA GLY A 20 -16.81 15.84 -30.79
C GLY A 20 -17.97 16.51 -30.01
N THR A 21 -18.04 16.30 -28.68
CA THR A 21 -18.91 17.04 -27.71
C THR A 21 -18.10 17.76 -26.60
N ALA A 22 -18.34 19.06 -26.35
CA ALA A 22 -17.59 19.90 -25.41
C ALA A 22 -18.57 20.51 -24.42
N ASP A 23 -18.37 20.21 -23.13
CA ASP A 23 -19.16 20.79 -22.05
C ASP A 23 -18.52 22.13 -21.64
N ILE A 24 -19.31 23.20 -21.67
CA ILE A 24 -18.90 24.60 -21.48
C ILE A 24 -19.74 25.16 -20.31
N GLN A 25 -19.13 25.90 -19.38
CA GLN A 25 -19.82 26.40 -18.17
C GLN A 25 -20.52 27.75 -18.42
N SER A 26 -21.42 28.14 -17.51
CA SER A 26 -22.08 29.45 -17.55
C SER A 26 -21.03 30.58 -17.50
N GLY A 27 -21.04 31.48 -18.49
CA GLY A 27 -20.07 32.58 -18.65
C GLY A 27 -18.88 32.26 -19.56
N ASP A 28 -18.70 31.02 -19.98
CA ASP A 28 -17.74 30.67 -21.04
C ASP A 28 -18.29 31.04 -22.42
N VAL A 29 -17.39 31.19 -23.39
CA VAL A 29 -17.73 31.60 -24.75
C VAL A 29 -17.36 30.49 -25.73
N LEU A 30 -18.32 30.02 -26.52
CA LEU A 30 -18.07 29.04 -27.57
C LEU A 30 -17.60 29.75 -28.84
N ILE A 31 -16.34 29.54 -29.22
CA ILE A 31 -15.77 30.06 -30.46
C ILE A 31 -15.70 28.94 -31.49
N VAL A 32 -16.44 29.09 -32.59
CA VAL A 32 -16.47 28.13 -33.69
C VAL A 32 -15.71 28.71 -34.88
N GLU A 33 -14.67 28.02 -35.32
CA GLU A 33 -13.99 28.33 -36.58
C GLU A 33 -14.82 27.82 -37.76
N ILE A 34 -15.11 28.71 -38.71
CA ILE A 34 -15.88 28.42 -39.91
C ILE A 34 -14.94 28.50 -41.12
N ASP A 35 -14.79 27.38 -41.83
CA ASP A 35 -14.19 27.39 -43.17
C ASP A 35 -15.19 27.99 -44.17
N ASP A 36 -14.86 29.18 -44.67
CA ASP A 36 -15.71 29.96 -45.55
C ASP A 36 -15.84 29.37 -46.95
N HIS A 37 -15.01 28.39 -47.32
CA HIS A 37 -15.16 27.62 -48.57
C HIS A 37 -16.49 26.88 -48.63
N HIS A 38 -17.05 26.48 -47.48
CA HIS A 38 -18.36 25.82 -47.40
C HIS A 38 -19.55 26.77 -47.56
N LEU A 39 -19.30 28.08 -47.61
CA LEU A 39 -20.33 29.11 -47.82
C LEU A 39 -20.37 29.62 -49.27
N ILE A 40 -19.46 29.14 -50.13
CA ILE A 40 -19.31 29.58 -51.51
C ILE A 40 -19.89 28.51 -52.46
N PRO A 41 -20.93 28.85 -53.25
CA PRO A 41 -21.53 27.92 -54.20
C PRO A 41 -20.50 27.22 -55.06
N SER A 42 -20.64 25.89 -55.20
CA SER A 42 -19.67 25.02 -55.90
C SER A 42 -19.51 25.32 -57.39
N ASN A 43 -20.37 26.16 -57.98
CA ASN A 43 -20.31 26.66 -59.34
C ASN A 43 -19.61 28.03 -59.48
N TYR A 44 -19.08 28.59 -58.40
CA TYR A 44 -18.38 29.88 -58.41
C TYR A 44 -16.89 29.72 -58.74
N ASN A 45 -16.39 30.44 -59.76
CA ASN A 45 -15.01 30.35 -60.21
C ASN A 45 -14.15 31.46 -59.56
N LYS A 46 -13.28 31.09 -58.59
CA LYS A 46 -12.45 32.01 -57.78
C LYS A 46 -11.37 32.80 -58.55
N SER A 47 -11.22 32.62 -59.86
CA SER A 47 -10.02 33.05 -60.59
C SER A 47 -9.99 34.52 -61.06
N THR A 48 -11.05 35.32 -60.88
CA THR A 48 -11.11 36.66 -61.52
C THR A 48 -11.40 37.86 -60.63
N GLU A 49 -11.79 37.71 -59.37
CA GLU A 49 -12.01 38.88 -58.49
C GLU A 49 -11.45 38.64 -57.09
N GLY A 50 -10.70 39.63 -56.61
CA GLY A 50 -10.01 39.62 -55.32
C GLY A 50 -10.96 39.37 -54.15
N ALA A 51 -10.40 38.82 -53.07
CA ALA A 51 -11.08 38.41 -51.85
C ALA A 51 -12.20 39.37 -51.42
N HIS A 52 -13.44 39.04 -51.77
CA HIS A 52 -14.60 39.75 -51.28
C HIS A 52 -14.87 39.34 -49.83
N HIS A 53 -14.88 40.33 -48.94
CA HIS A 53 -15.41 40.21 -47.59
C HIS A 53 -16.86 39.68 -47.67
N THR A 54 -17.00 38.38 -47.56
CA THR A 54 -18.30 37.73 -47.41
C THR A 54 -18.71 37.95 -45.96
N THR A 55 -19.55 38.96 -45.71
CA THR A 55 -20.25 39.09 -44.43
C THR A 55 -21.05 37.81 -44.20
N THR A 56 -20.90 37.25 -43.01
CA THR A 56 -21.59 36.02 -42.60
C THR A 56 -22.57 36.36 -41.51
N ALA A 57 -23.78 35.83 -41.63
CA ALA A 57 -24.84 36.00 -40.66
C ALA A 57 -25.14 34.65 -40.00
N VAL A 58 -25.51 34.69 -38.72
CA VAL A 58 -25.86 33.51 -37.93
C VAL A 58 -27.35 33.56 -37.63
N TYR A 59 -28.09 32.53 -38.02
CA TYR A 59 -29.52 32.41 -37.76
C TYR A 59 -29.79 31.23 -36.85
N GLN A 60 -30.62 31.45 -35.83
CA GLN A 60 -31.29 30.36 -35.12
C GLN A 60 -32.52 29.95 -35.91
N VAL A 61 -32.63 28.67 -36.24
CA VAL A 61 -33.65 28.15 -37.19
C VAL A 61 -34.41 26.97 -36.63
N THR A 62 -35.56 26.68 -37.25
CA THR A 62 -36.32 25.46 -36.99
C THR A 62 -35.54 24.23 -37.47
N ARG A 63 -35.99 23.03 -37.08
CA ARG A 63 -35.40 21.77 -37.56
C ARG A 63 -35.40 21.68 -39.10
N LEU A 64 -36.51 22.06 -39.73
CA LEU A 64 -36.64 22.05 -41.19
C LEU A 64 -35.73 23.09 -41.84
N GLY A 65 -35.62 24.28 -41.23
CA GLY A 65 -34.67 25.31 -41.67
C GLY A 65 -33.21 24.86 -41.58
N HIS A 66 -32.84 24.20 -40.49
CA HIS A 66 -31.51 23.62 -40.32
C HIS A 66 -31.19 22.52 -41.33
N GLU A 67 -32.14 21.61 -41.60
CA GLU A 67 -31.96 20.53 -42.59
C GLU A 67 -31.89 21.02 -44.03
N ASN A 68 -32.49 22.18 -44.34
CA ASN A 68 -32.56 22.73 -45.70
C ASN A 68 -31.74 24.02 -45.92
N CYS A 69 -30.99 24.49 -44.92
CA CYS A 69 -30.31 25.80 -44.95
C CYS A 69 -31.28 26.98 -45.23
N ASP A 70 -32.50 26.90 -44.72
CA ASP A 70 -33.54 27.92 -44.94
C ASP A 70 -33.61 28.88 -43.74
N ILE A 71 -33.49 30.18 -44.03
CA ILE A 71 -33.51 31.29 -43.06
C ILE A 71 -34.89 31.93 -42.92
N THR A 72 -35.90 31.54 -43.71
CA THR A 72 -37.19 32.23 -43.82
C THR A 72 -37.94 32.34 -42.48
N GLU A 73 -37.87 31.30 -41.67
CA GLU A 73 -38.44 31.26 -40.30
C GLU A 73 -37.37 31.43 -39.21
N GLY A 74 -36.16 31.84 -39.60
CA GLY A 74 -35.02 31.98 -38.70
C GLY A 74 -34.98 33.33 -37.98
N VAL A 75 -34.40 33.34 -36.79
CA VAL A 75 -34.08 34.54 -36.03
C VAL A 75 -32.61 34.88 -36.25
N LEU A 76 -32.34 36.08 -36.77
CA LEU A 76 -30.97 36.59 -36.90
C LEU A 76 -30.39 36.87 -35.51
N LEU A 77 -29.25 36.26 -35.20
CA LEU A 77 -28.51 36.53 -33.97
C LEU A 77 -27.53 37.69 -34.17
N ASP A 78 -27.43 38.58 -33.19
CA ASP A 78 -26.49 39.72 -33.19
C ASP A 78 -25.08 39.26 -32.83
N ILE A 79 -24.50 38.45 -33.71
CA ILE A 79 -23.16 37.90 -33.58
C ILE A 79 -22.30 38.51 -34.67
N THR A 80 -21.31 39.30 -34.29
CA THR A 80 -20.32 39.84 -35.24
C THR A 80 -19.21 38.80 -35.45
N PRO A 81 -19.07 38.22 -36.65
CA PRO A 81 -18.01 37.26 -36.93
C PRO A 81 -16.66 37.98 -36.88
N LEU A 82 -15.72 37.43 -36.12
CA LEU A 82 -14.36 37.93 -36.04
C LEU A 82 -13.50 37.28 -37.13
N VAL A 83 -12.61 38.06 -37.76
CA VAL A 83 -11.62 37.52 -38.70
C VAL A 83 -10.25 37.55 -38.03
N ALA A 84 -9.65 36.38 -37.81
CA ALA A 84 -8.31 36.24 -37.25
C ALA A 84 -7.50 35.29 -38.13
N ASP A 85 -6.30 35.70 -38.56
CA ASP A 85 -5.40 34.90 -39.41
C ASP A 85 -6.05 34.30 -40.68
N GLY A 86 -6.99 35.05 -41.29
CA GLY A 86 -7.72 34.61 -42.50
C GLY A 86 -8.83 33.61 -42.24
N LYS A 87 -9.12 33.27 -40.97
CA LYS A 87 -10.21 32.40 -40.54
C LYS A 87 -11.39 33.21 -40.03
N LYS A 88 -12.61 32.74 -40.28
CA LYS A 88 -13.83 33.33 -39.72
C LYS A 88 -14.21 32.63 -38.44
N LEU A 89 -14.43 33.40 -37.39
CA LEU A 89 -14.80 32.91 -36.07
C LEU A 89 -16.21 33.38 -35.74
N VAL A 90 -17.07 32.44 -35.36
CA VAL A 90 -18.40 32.70 -34.80
C VAL A 90 -18.32 32.52 -33.29
N THR A 91 -18.68 33.56 -32.57
CA THR A 91 -18.63 33.60 -31.10
C THR A 91 -20.04 33.52 -30.56
N LEU A 92 -20.38 32.41 -29.92
CA LEU A 92 -21.69 32.18 -29.30
C LEU A 92 -21.60 32.48 -27.80
N TYR A 93 -22.47 33.39 -27.34
CA TYR A 93 -22.62 33.71 -25.93
C TYR A 93 -23.80 32.93 -25.33
N ASP A 94 -23.77 32.76 -24.01
CA ASP A 94 -24.85 32.20 -23.20
C ASP A 94 -26.22 32.86 -23.48
N LYS A 95 -26.25 34.20 -23.57
CA LYS A 95 -27.45 35.00 -23.86
C LYS A 95 -28.11 34.69 -25.21
N ASP A 96 -27.38 34.11 -26.16
CA ASP A 96 -27.85 33.85 -27.53
C ASP A 96 -28.39 32.42 -27.68
N LEU A 97 -28.31 31.61 -26.62
CA LEU A 97 -28.71 30.21 -26.59
C LEU A 97 -29.78 29.98 -25.52
N THR A 98 -30.69 29.04 -25.78
CA THR A 98 -31.67 28.60 -24.79
C THR A 98 -31.34 27.20 -24.28
N GLU A 99 -31.83 26.83 -23.09
CA GLU A 99 -31.74 25.46 -22.61
C GLU A 99 -32.31 24.47 -23.64
N GLY A 100 -31.64 23.33 -23.82
CA GLY A 100 -31.98 22.33 -24.83
C GLY A 100 -31.20 22.50 -26.14
N ILE A 101 -31.82 22.10 -27.25
CA ILE A 101 -31.15 22.04 -28.56
C ILE A 101 -31.34 23.36 -29.30
N ASN A 102 -30.24 24.04 -29.58
CA ASN A 102 -30.17 25.21 -30.45
C ASN A 102 -29.67 24.76 -31.83
N LEU A 103 -30.47 25.01 -32.86
CA LEU A 103 -30.13 24.74 -34.25
C LEU A 103 -29.77 26.06 -34.92
N LEU A 104 -28.51 26.23 -35.28
CA LEU A 104 -27.99 27.45 -35.87
C LEU A 104 -27.48 27.15 -37.28
N ILE A 105 -27.61 28.12 -38.17
CA ILE A 105 -26.96 28.08 -39.49
C ILE A 105 -26.16 29.36 -39.71
N VAL A 106 -24.97 29.19 -40.25
CA VAL A 106 -24.11 30.28 -40.69
C VAL A 106 -24.23 30.37 -42.21
N VAL A 107 -24.63 31.51 -42.73
CA VAL A 107 -24.80 31.76 -44.17
C VAL A 107 -23.95 32.95 -44.61
N SER A 108 -23.57 32.97 -45.88
CA SER A 108 -23.03 34.19 -46.49
C SER A 108 -24.19 35.07 -46.95
N GLU A 109 -24.16 36.35 -46.56
CA GLU A 109 -25.16 37.36 -46.98
C GLU A 109 -25.17 37.58 -48.51
N GLN A 110 -24.09 37.20 -49.20
CA GLN A 110 -23.95 37.40 -50.65
C GLN A 110 -24.56 36.27 -51.48
N TRP A 111 -24.61 35.04 -50.95
CA TRP A 111 -24.89 33.85 -51.76
C TRP A 111 -26.11 33.04 -51.26
N GLY A 112 -26.40 33.05 -49.96
CA GLY A 112 -27.62 32.52 -49.33
C GLY A 112 -27.97 31.03 -49.50
N GLN A 113 -27.39 30.31 -50.48
CA GLN A 113 -27.79 28.94 -50.84
C GLN A 113 -26.99 27.84 -50.13
N GLN A 114 -25.82 28.17 -49.56
CA GLN A 114 -25.00 27.24 -48.79
C GLN A 114 -24.86 27.72 -47.35
N CYS A 115 -24.90 26.78 -46.40
CA CYS A 115 -24.79 27.07 -44.99
C CYS A 115 -23.91 26.07 -44.25
N VAL A 116 -23.26 26.54 -43.18
CA VAL A 116 -22.67 25.68 -42.15
C VAL A 116 -23.68 25.49 -41.04
N ARG A 117 -23.91 24.24 -40.64
CA ARG A 117 -24.92 23.84 -39.66
C ARG A 117 -24.27 23.59 -38.32
N LEU A 118 -24.76 24.25 -37.29
CA LEU A 118 -24.28 24.09 -35.92
C LEU A 118 -25.44 23.62 -35.05
N LYS A 119 -25.27 22.45 -34.42
CA LYS A 119 -26.19 21.93 -33.42
C LYS A 119 -25.53 22.07 -32.04
N VAL A 120 -26.00 23.02 -31.26
CA VAL A 120 -25.49 23.30 -29.91
C VAL A 120 -26.50 22.80 -28.89
N THR A 121 -26.07 21.97 -27.94
CA THR A 121 -26.95 21.51 -26.84
C THR A 121 -26.52 22.20 -25.57
N VAL A 122 -27.43 22.98 -24.98
CA VAL A 122 -27.24 23.63 -23.68
C VAL A 122 -27.99 22.83 -22.63
N LYS A 123 -27.32 22.43 -21.55
CA LYS A 123 -27.94 21.73 -20.41
C LYS A 123 -28.44 22.76 -19.39
N SER A 124 -29.40 22.39 -18.55
CA SER A 124 -29.79 23.23 -17.40
C SER A 124 -28.60 23.42 -16.47
N ASP A 125 -28.35 24.66 -16.06
CA ASP A 125 -27.40 24.93 -14.98
C ASP A 125 -28.10 24.69 -13.64
N ASN A 126 -27.85 23.52 -13.06
CA ASN A 126 -28.39 23.13 -11.77
C ASN A 126 -27.54 23.66 -10.61
N CYS A 127 -26.42 24.34 -10.90
CA CYS A 127 -25.53 24.98 -9.91
C CYS A 127 -25.96 26.39 -9.48
N GLY A 128 -27.24 26.75 -9.69
CA GLY A 128 -27.82 28.03 -9.30
C GLY A 128 -28.04 28.18 -7.78
N GLU A 129 -28.97 29.05 -7.36
CA GLU A 129 -29.19 29.40 -5.94
C GLU A 129 -29.51 28.21 -5.01
N ASN A 130 -29.97 27.08 -5.56
CA ASN A 130 -30.31 25.88 -4.79
C ASN A 130 -29.14 24.90 -4.64
N ALA A 131 -28.00 25.15 -5.28
CA ALA A 131 -26.83 24.30 -5.16
C ALA A 131 -26.02 24.63 -3.93
N ASP A 132 -26.06 23.73 -2.94
CA ASP A 132 -25.30 23.87 -1.71
C ASP A 132 -24.19 22.82 -1.65
N CYS A 133 -22.95 23.24 -1.88
CA CYS A 133 -21.74 22.44 -1.60
C CYS A 133 -21.06 22.86 -0.29
N SER A 134 -21.84 23.39 0.67
CA SER A 134 -21.39 23.87 1.99
C SER A 134 -20.26 24.91 1.95
N GLY A 135 -20.06 25.57 0.80
CA GLY A 135 -18.90 26.43 0.52
C GLY A 135 -17.54 25.70 0.53
N LYS A 136 -17.55 24.36 0.48
CA LYS A 136 -16.39 23.47 0.63
C LYS A 136 -16.18 22.55 -0.58
N GLY A 137 -16.86 22.84 -1.68
CA GLY A 137 -16.75 22.11 -2.93
C GLY A 137 -17.11 22.96 -4.15
N VAL A 138 -16.81 22.42 -5.32
CA VAL A 138 -17.16 22.98 -6.63
C VAL A 138 -18.39 22.23 -7.15
N CYS A 139 -19.40 22.96 -7.59
CA CYS A 139 -20.63 22.39 -8.14
C CYS A 139 -20.49 22.04 -9.62
N TYR A 140 -21.03 20.89 -10.01
CA TYR A 140 -21.16 20.43 -11.39
C TYR A 140 -22.61 20.09 -11.71
N SER A 141 -23.14 20.62 -12.80
CA SER A 141 -24.50 20.32 -13.25
C SER A 141 -24.61 18.88 -13.76
N ASN A 142 -25.52 18.09 -13.18
CA ASN A 142 -25.81 16.70 -13.56
C ASN A 142 -27.25 16.56 -14.07
N ASN A 143 -27.47 15.68 -15.05
CA ASN A 143 -28.77 15.36 -15.67
C ASN A 143 -29.68 14.45 -14.78
N SER A 144 -29.34 14.26 -13.51
CA SER A 144 -30.09 13.42 -12.57
C SER A 144 -31.26 14.18 -11.91
N MET A 145 -32.24 13.45 -11.35
CA MET A 145 -33.46 14.03 -10.78
C MET A 145 -33.24 14.96 -9.56
N GLU A 146 -32.08 14.90 -8.92
CA GLU A 146 -31.62 15.81 -7.87
C GLU A 146 -30.43 16.60 -8.42
N GLY A 147 -30.70 17.40 -9.44
CA GLY A 147 -29.68 18.02 -10.30
C GLY A 147 -28.63 18.80 -9.53
N TYR A 148 -27.36 18.58 -9.93
CA TYR A 148 -26.07 19.03 -9.41
C TYR A 148 -25.30 17.99 -8.56
N GLU A 149 -23.98 18.03 -8.65
CA GLU A 149 -23.03 17.17 -7.95
C GLU A 149 -21.88 18.03 -7.40
N CYS A 150 -21.47 17.80 -6.16
CA CYS A 150 -20.39 18.56 -5.54
C CYS A 150 -19.07 17.77 -5.59
N GLN A 151 -18.04 18.38 -6.17
CA GLN A 151 -16.66 17.92 -5.99
C GLN A 151 -16.05 18.62 -4.77
N CYS A 152 -15.82 17.87 -3.71
CA CYS A 152 -15.31 18.44 -2.48
C CYS A 152 -13.84 18.84 -2.55
N CYS A 153 -13.52 19.97 -1.92
CA CYS A 153 -12.14 20.38 -1.68
C CYS A 153 -11.46 19.40 -0.72
N SER A 154 -10.13 19.32 -0.78
CA SER A 154 -9.37 18.44 0.11
C SER A 154 -9.70 18.68 1.58
N GLY A 155 -10.06 17.60 2.28
CA GLY A 155 -10.43 17.64 3.70
C GLY A 155 -11.94 17.61 3.96
N PHE A 156 -12.77 17.50 2.92
CA PHE A 156 -14.22 17.43 3.02
C PHE A 156 -14.79 16.27 2.20
N ALA A 157 -15.90 15.72 2.66
CA ALA A 157 -16.65 14.64 2.02
C ALA A 157 -18.16 14.83 2.23
N GLY A 158 -18.95 13.88 1.74
CA GLY A 158 -20.41 13.98 1.69
C GLY A 158 -20.90 14.47 0.34
N THR A 159 -22.22 14.38 0.10
CA THR A 159 -22.81 14.79 -1.19
C THR A 159 -22.84 16.30 -1.36
N HIS A 160 -22.75 17.05 -0.26
CA HIS A 160 -22.75 18.52 -0.21
C HIS A 160 -21.48 19.06 0.46
N CYS A 161 -20.42 18.25 0.59
CA CYS A 161 -19.16 18.62 1.26
C CYS A 161 -19.35 19.11 2.70
N GLU A 162 -20.38 18.60 3.37
CA GLU A 162 -20.78 18.94 4.72
C GLU A 162 -19.92 18.22 5.77
N GLU A 163 -19.35 17.06 5.42
CA GLU A 163 -18.53 16.22 6.31
C GLU A 163 -17.05 16.61 6.22
N ILE A 164 -16.32 16.44 7.32
CA ILE A 164 -14.87 16.57 7.34
C ILE A 164 -14.28 15.22 6.97
N ASP A 165 -13.43 15.18 5.94
CA ASP A 165 -12.60 14.01 5.63
C ASP A 165 -11.19 14.26 6.18
N ALA A 166 -10.94 13.76 7.39
CA ALA A 166 -9.64 13.91 8.03
C ALA A 166 -8.52 13.13 7.34
N CYS A 167 -8.88 12.21 6.44
CA CYS A 167 -7.97 11.36 5.68
C CYS A 167 -7.60 11.94 4.31
N SER A 168 -8.21 13.05 3.87
CA SER A 168 -7.82 13.72 2.64
C SER A 168 -6.78 14.83 2.87
N PRO A 169 -5.69 14.92 2.06
CA PRO A 169 -5.45 14.13 0.85
C PRO A 169 -4.71 12.81 1.08
N SER A 170 -4.22 12.53 2.29
CA SER A 170 -3.64 11.28 2.81
C SER A 170 -2.61 11.66 3.87
N PRO A 171 -2.98 11.83 5.15
CA PRO A 171 -2.04 12.25 6.19
C PRO A 171 -1.05 11.14 6.58
N CYS A 172 -1.37 9.87 6.32
CA CYS A 172 -0.54 8.72 6.67
C CYS A 172 0.50 8.44 5.59
N THR A 173 1.78 8.41 5.97
CA THR A 173 2.90 8.08 5.08
C THR A 173 3.24 6.59 5.11
N ASN A 174 4.16 6.15 4.25
CA ASN A 174 4.68 4.77 4.23
C ASN A 174 3.58 3.69 4.17
N ASN A 175 2.56 3.91 3.33
CA ASN A 175 1.41 3.02 3.15
C ASN A 175 0.58 2.78 4.43
N GLY A 176 0.58 3.73 5.37
CA GLY A 176 -0.33 3.70 6.52
C GLY A 176 -1.79 3.82 6.13
N ILE A 177 -2.64 3.05 6.81
CA ILE A 177 -4.09 3.09 6.60
C ILE A 177 -4.65 4.24 7.44
N CYS A 178 -5.30 5.21 6.80
CA CYS A 178 -5.98 6.29 7.50
C CYS A 178 -7.39 5.85 7.91
N VAL A 179 -7.72 6.10 9.18
CA VAL A 179 -9.06 5.93 9.73
C VAL A 179 -9.57 7.30 10.14
N ASP A 180 -10.66 7.73 9.51
CA ASP A 180 -11.33 8.97 9.88
C ASP A 180 -12.11 8.79 11.19
N LEU A 181 -11.84 9.66 12.15
CA LEU A 181 -12.48 9.71 13.47
C LEU A 181 -13.32 10.98 13.65
N SER A 182 -13.58 11.72 12.56
CA SER A 182 -14.39 12.94 12.51
C SER A 182 -15.89 12.69 12.76
N GLN A 183 -16.35 11.45 12.59
CA GLN A 183 -17.74 11.05 12.76
C GLN A 183 -18.18 11.20 14.24
N GLY A 184 -18.86 12.30 14.55
CA GLY A 184 -19.50 12.55 15.86
C GLY A 184 -18.82 13.58 16.79
N HIS A 185 -17.74 14.25 16.37
CA HIS A 185 -17.08 15.28 17.16
C HIS A 185 -16.70 16.52 16.33
N GLU A 186 -16.71 17.69 16.97
CA GLU A 186 -16.12 18.92 16.44
C GLU A 186 -14.59 18.74 16.33
N GLY A 187 -14.09 18.16 15.23
CA GLY A 187 -12.66 18.03 15.03
C GLY A 187 -12.22 17.25 13.79
N ASN A 188 -11.12 17.71 13.20
CA ASN A 188 -10.36 17.02 12.16
C ASN A 188 -9.48 15.92 12.82
N ALA A 189 -10.12 14.90 13.39
CA ALA A 189 -9.45 13.80 14.08
C ALA A 189 -9.31 12.59 13.15
N TYR A 190 -8.09 12.06 13.05
CA TYR A 190 -7.79 10.82 12.33
C TYR A 190 -6.79 9.97 13.11
N GLN A 191 -6.73 8.69 12.75
CA GLN A 191 -5.70 7.77 13.21
C GLN A 191 -5.04 7.08 12.03
N CYS A 192 -3.71 7.05 12.01
CA CYS A 192 -2.95 6.22 11.09
C CYS A 192 -2.64 4.86 11.73
N LEU A 193 -3.06 3.78 11.07
CA LEU A 193 -2.62 2.44 11.39
C LEU A 193 -1.32 2.18 10.62
N CYS A 194 -0.21 2.22 11.35
CA CYS A 194 1.11 2.08 10.74
C CYS A 194 1.42 0.64 10.38
N PRO A 195 1.95 0.40 9.17
CA PRO A 195 2.49 -0.90 8.82
C PRO A 195 3.65 -1.25 9.74
N TYR A 196 3.92 -2.55 9.87
CA TYR A 196 5.06 -3.02 10.65
C TYR A 196 6.35 -2.34 10.20
N GLY A 197 7.11 -1.82 11.16
CA GLY A 197 8.34 -1.10 10.90
C GLY A 197 8.21 0.39 10.73
N TYR A 198 7.03 0.96 10.96
CA TYR A 198 6.81 2.39 11.00
C TYR A 198 6.09 2.81 12.28
N THR A 199 6.37 4.02 12.72
CA THR A 199 5.80 4.63 13.93
C THR A 199 5.61 6.13 13.75
N GLY A 200 5.03 6.78 14.77
CA GLY A 200 4.63 8.18 14.76
C GLY A 200 3.18 8.38 14.37
N LYS A 201 2.66 9.59 14.59
CA LYS A 201 1.25 9.95 14.32
C LYS A 201 0.83 9.66 12.87
N ASN A 202 1.77 9.81 11.94
CA ASN A 202 1.55 9.71 10.51
C ASN A 202 2.35 8.56 9.89
N CYS A 203 2.92 7.64 10.69
CA CYS A 203 3.78 6.55 10.21
C CYS A 203 5.04 7.04 9.49
N GLN A 204 5.56 8.20 9.90
CA GLN A 204 6.67 8.88 9.24
C GLN A 204 8.04 8.40 9.69
N PHE A 205 8.12 7.70 10.81
CA PHE A 205 9.38 7.24 11.38
C PHE A 205 9.55 5.76 11.12
N GLU A 206 10.71 5.36 10.60
CA GLU A 206 11.10 3.97 10.57
C GLU A 206 11.33 3.48 12.00
N SER A 207 10.79 2.31 12.31
CA SER A 207 10.95 1.61 13.58
C SER A 207 11.80 0.38 13.33
N ASP A 208 13.03 0.41 13.82
CA ASP A 208 13.87 -0.77 13.88
C ASP A 208 13.60 -1.51 15.19
N PRO A 209 12.99 -2.71 15.16
CA PRO A 209 12.72 -3.48 16.38
C PRO A 209 13.99 -3.91 17.12
N CYS A 210 15.17 -3.82 16.49
CA CYS A 210 16.47 -4.06 17.10
C CYS A 210 17.14 -2.81 17.68
N ASN A 211 16.48 -1.64 17.66
CA ASN A 211 17.04 -0.40 18.21
C ASN A 211 16.03 0.33 19.14
N PRO A 212 16.21 0.24 20.47
CA PRO A 212 17.25 -0.51 21.18
C PRO A 212 17.00 -2.02 21.15
N SER A 213 18.06 -2.82 21.15
CA SER A 213 17.96 -4.29 21.18
C SER A 213 17.22 -4.73 22.44
N GLN A 214 16.19 -5.58 22.26
CA GLN A 214 15.43 -6.20 23.34
C GLN A 214 16.04 -7.54 23.80
N CYS A 215 17.10 -8.01 23.15
CA CYS A 215 17.77 -9.25 23.47
C CYS A 215 18.64 -9.10 24.73
N LEU A 216 18.48 -10.02 25.68
CA LEU A 216 19.20 -10.03 26.95
C LEU A 216 20.46 -10.93 26.87
N ASN A 217 21.29 -10.86 27.91
CA ASN A 217 22.45 -11.75 28.13
C ASN A 217 23.45 -11.83 26.95
N GLY A 218 23.62 -10.72 26.23
CA GLY A 218 24.52 -10.65 25.08
C GLY A 218 23.97 -11.27 23.80
N GLY A 219 22.67 -11.62 23.77
CA GLY A 219 21.99 -12.07 22.56
C GLY A 219 22.04 -11.02 21.46
N THR A 220 22.23 -11.47 20.22
CA THR A 220 22.27 -10.60 19.05
C THR A 220 20.86 -10.45 18.48
N CYS A 221 20.37 -9.21 18.38
CA CYS A 221 19.10 -8.96 17.70
C CYS A 221 19.28 -9.09 16.19
N VAL A 222 18.50 -9.98 15.59
CA VAL A 222 18.48 -10.19 14.14
C VAL A 222 17.06 -9.99 13.67
N GLY A 223 16.86 -8.98 12.84
CA GLY A 223 15.54 -8.60 12.40
C GLY A 223 15.54 -7.68 11.22
N ASN A 224 14.34 -7.44 10.71
CA ASN A 224 14.03 -6.37 9.80
C ASN A 224 12.95 -5.48 10.43
N SER A 225 12.49 -4.49 9.68
CA SER A 225 11.44 -3.56 10.11
C SER A 225 10.15 -4.26 10.58
N THR A 226 9.88 -5.51 10.20
CA THR A 226 8.63 -6.22 10.55
C THR A 226 8.74 -7.27 11.63
N HIS A 227 9.89 -7.91 11.77
CA HIS A 227 10.09 -9.03 12.70
C HIS A 227 11.53 -9.00 13.21
N PHE A 228 11.70 -9.31 14.49
CA PHE A 228 13.01 -9.58 15.08
C PHE A 228 12.99 -10.91 15.82
N ARG A 229 14.17 -11.47 15.97
CA ARG A 229 14.46 -12.57 16.89
C ARG A 229 15.77 -12.28 17.61
N CYS A 230 15.99 -12.97 18.71
CA CYS A 230 17.27 -12.95 19.40
C CYS A 230 18.03 -14.24 19.12
N ASP A 231 19.22 -14.11 18.53
CA ASP A 231 20.17 -15.21 18.43
C ASP A 231 20.95 -15.25 19.76
N CYS A 232 20.64 -16.25 20.60
CA CYS A 232 21.19 -16.36 21.95
C CYS A 232 22.62 -16.86 21.97
N THR A 233 23.38 -16.35 22.93
CA THR A 233 24.69 -16.88 23.32
C THR A 233 24.53 -18.26 23.97
N SER A 234 25.61 -19.06 23.97
CA SER A 234 25.65 -20.36 24.66
C SER A 234 25.21 -20.22 26.11
N GLY A 235 24.44 -21.19 26.62
CA GLY A 235 23.91 -21.16 27.99
C GLY A 235 22.63 -20.34 28.17
N TYR A 236 22.06 -19.75 27.11
CA TYR A 236 20.80 -18.97 27.19
C TYR A 236 19.74 -19.41 26.18
N THR A 237 18.48 -19.23 26.54
CA THR A 237 17.29 -19.60 25.75
C THR A 237 16.12 -18.65 25.99
N GLY A 238 15.04 -18.85 25.25
CA GLY A 238 13.84 -18.01 25.23
C GLY A 238 13.85 -16.94 24.13
N PRO A 239 12.69 -16.32 23.83
CA PRO A 239 12.54 -15.37 22.73
C PRO A 239 13.41 -14.12 22.85
N LEU A 240 13.81 -13.75 24.07
CA LEU A 240 14.69 -12.61 24.36
C LEU A 240 16.01 -13.06 25.03
N CYS A 241 16.36 -14.35 24.96
CA CYS A 241 17.53 -14.92 25.63
C CYS A 241 17.53 -14.71 27.16
N GLN A 242 16.35 -14.61 27.75
CA GLN A 242 16.16 -14.24 29.16
C GLN A 242 16.31 -15.40 30.14
N HIS A 243 16.36 -16.63 29.64
CA HIS A 243 16.44 -17.83 30.48
C HIS A 243 17.82 -18.47 30.34
N ASN A 244 18.41 -18.90 31.44
CA ASN A 244 19.55 -19.82 31.37
C ASN A 244 19.04 -21.14 30.79
N LEU A 245 19.75 -21.66 29.80
CA LEU A 245 19.55 -23.00 29.31
C LEU A 245 20.00 -23.96 30.40
N ASN A 246 19.12 -24.86 30.82
CA ASN A 246 19.49 -25.91 31.77
C ASN A 246 19.88 -27.16 30.99
N GLU A 247 21.17 -27.36 30.74
CA GLU A 247 21.61 -28.48 29.91
C GLU A 247 21.33 -29.86 30.55
N CYS A 248 21.06 -29.89 31.86
CA CYS A 248 20.69 -31.11 32.57
C CYS A 248 19.27 -31.62 32.29
N GLU A 249 18.37 -30.83 31.69
CA GLU A 249 17.01 -31.31 31.34
C GLU A 249 17.04 -32.49 30.36
N SER A 250 18.05 -32.53 29.49
CA SER A 250 18.25 -33.63 28.55
C SER A 250 18.79 -34.92 29.21
N SER A 251 19.06 -34.89 30.52
CA SER A 251 19.67 -35.98 31.30
C SER A 251 20.94 -36.57 30.64
N PRO A 252 21.97 -35.74 30.37
CA PRO A 252 23.14 -36.15 29.60
C PRO A 252 24.06 -37.16 30.32
N CYS A 253 24.03 -37.21 31.64
CA CYS A 253 24.87 -38.10 32.45
C CYS A 253 24.27 -39.52 32.54
N VAL A 254 25.02 -40.54 32.10
CA VAL A 254 24.54 -41.93 32.07
C VAL A 254 24.53 -42.55 33.47
N HIS A 255 25.66 -42.55 34.17
CA HIS A 255 25.82 -43.08 35.53
C HIS A 255 26.32 -42.01 36.50
N GLY A 256 25.62 -40.89 36.56
CA GLY A 256 26.02 -39.75 37.37
C GLY A 256 24.90 -38.75 37.64
N ILE A 257 25.20 -37.75 38.46
CA ILE A 257 24.31 -36.62 38.72
C ILE A 257 24.75 -35.46 37.84
N CYS A 258 23.82 -34.91 37.06
CA CYS A 258 24.05 -33.69 36.27
C CYS A 258 23.92 -32.46 37.16
N VAL A 259 24.86 -31.52 37.02
CA VAL A 259 24.80 -30.20 37.64
C VAL A 259 24.95 -29.16 36.54
N ASP A 260 23.94 -28.31 36.45
CA ASP A 260 23.86 -27.18 35.53
C ASP A 260 24.90 -26.11 35.88
N GLN A 261 25.51 -25.48 34.88
CA GLN A 261 26.52 -24.42 35.03
C GLN A 261 26.22 -23.27 34.05
N GLU A 262 26.86 -22.11 34.25
CA GLU A 262 26.60 -20.89 33.43
C GLU A 262 27.00 -21.04 31.96
N ASP A 263 27.85 -22.02 31.61
CA ASP A 263 28.32 -22.30 30.25
C ASP A 263 28.35 -23.82 30.01
N GLY A 264 27.22 -24.49 30.23
CA GLY A 264 27.03 -25.93 30.02
C GLY A 264 26.74 -26.72 31.31
N PHE A 265 27.09 -28.00 31.33
CA PHE A 265 26.83 -28.88 32.48
C PHE A 265 28.07 -29.67 32.90
N ARG A 266 28.01 -30.21 34.12
CA ARG A 266 29.00 -31.16 34.63
C ARG A 266 28.32 -32.42 35.19
N CYS A 267 28.83 -33.58 34.81
CA CYS A 267 28.44 -34.85 35.42
C CYS A 267 29.34 -35.21 36.60
N PHE A 268 28.73 -35.54 37.73
CA PHE A 268 29.40 -36.18 38.87
C PHE A 268 29.14 -37.69 38.82
N CYS A 269 30.15 -38.45 38.41
CA CYS A 269 30.02 -39.89 38.19
C CYS A 269 29.87 -40.67 39.50
N GLN A 270 29.04 -41.71 39.45
CA GLN A 270 28.97 -42.72 40.50
C GLN A 270 30.30 -43.47 40.61
N PRO A 271 30.66 -44.02 41.79
CA PRO A 271 31.85 -44.86 41.94
C PRO A 271 31.85 -46.01 40.92
N GLY A 272 33.01 -46.25 40.28
CA GLY A 272 33.15 -47.23 39.21
C GLY A 272 32.92 -46.67 37.80
N PHE A 273 32.45 -45.43 37.65
CA PHE A 273 32.25 -44.79 36.34
C PHE A 273 33.10 -43.52 36.14
N SER A 274 33.40 -43.20 34.88
CA SER A 274 34.22 -42.07 34.45
C SER A 274 33.81 -41.53 33.07
N GLY A 275 34.49 -40.45 32.64
CA GLY A 275 34.18 -39.69 31.43
C GLY A 275 33.27 -38.49 31.69
N GLU A 276 33.19 -37.57 30.72
CA GLU A 276 32.36 -36.36 30.82
C GLU A 276 30.87 -36.67 30.99
N LEU A 277 30.40 -37.80 30.44
CA LEU A 277 29.02 -38.28 30.54
C LEU A 277 28.84 -39.48 31.48
N CYS A 278 29.88 -39.86 32.23
CA CYS A 278 29.86 -41.04 33.11
C CYS A 278 29.46 -42.34 32.38
N ASN A 279 29.90 -42.48 31.13
CA ASN A 279 29.56 -43.58 30.24
C ASN A 279 30.66 -44.65 30.14
N PHE A 280 31.79 -44.46 30.83
CA PHE A 280 32.87 -45.45 30.89
C PHE A 280 32.89 -46.10 32.27
N GLU A 281 32.79 -47.43 32.32
CA GLU A 281 32.95 -48.22 33.54
C GLU A 281 34.43 -48.58 33.71
N TYR A 282 34.93 -48.52 34.95
CA TYR A 282 36.31 -48.79 35.28
C TYR A 282 36.51 -50.27 35.54
N ASN A 283 37.32 -50.93 34.73
CA ASN A 283 37.63 -52.35 34.92
C ASN A 283 38.66 -52.53 36.05
N GLU A 284 38.21 -52.87 37.26
CA GLU A 284 39.11 -53.06 38.42
C GLU A 284 40.01 -54.30 38.29
N CYS A 285 39.68 -55.22 37.39
CA CYS A 285 40.50 -56.39 37.10
C CYS A 285 41.75 -56.08 36.25
N GLU A 286 41.85 -54.93 35.58
CA GLU A 286 43.06 -54.55 34.80
C GLU A 286 44.33 -54.53 35.66
N SER A 287 44.18 -54.19 36.95
CA SER A 287 45.28 -54.19 37.92
C SER A 287 45.73 -55.58 38.37
N ASN A 288 45.10 -56.66 37.87
CA ASN A 288 45.31 -58.05 38.28
C ASN A 288 45.31 -58.25 39.82
N PRO A 289 44.22 -57.89 40.51
CA PRO A 289 44.19 -57.88 41.98
C PRO A 289 44.11 -59.28 42.63
N CYS A 290 43.73 -60.30 41.88
CA CYS A 290 43.63 -61.69 42.35
C CYS A 290 44.95 -62.43 42.18
N ILE A 291 45.54 -62.89 43.28
CA ILE A 291 46.84 -63.59 43.25
C ILE A 291 46.68 -65.12 43.32
N ASN A 292 47.79 -65.85 43.17
CA ASN A 292 47.83 -67.33 43.21
C ASN A 292 46.90 -68.02 42.18
N GLY A 293 46.77 -67.42 41.00
CA GLY A 293 45.96 -67.95 39.90
C GLY A 293 44.44 -67.83 40.11
N GLY A 294 43.99 -66.99 41.05
CA GLY A 294 42.56 -66.69 41.21
C GLY A 294 42.00 -65.96 39.98
N GLN A 295 40.78 -66.31 39.58
CA GLN A 295 40.07 -65.62 38.49
C GLN A 295 39.47 -64.32 39.02
N CYS A 296 39.81 -63.20 38.39
CA CYS A 296 39.21 -61.90 38.69
C CYS A 296 37.85 -61.76 38.01
N ILE A 297 36.89 -61.21 38.74
CA ILE A 297 35.55 -60.87 38.27
C ILE A 297 35.34 -59.39 38.54
N ASP A 298 35.19 -58.65 37.46
CA ASP A 298 34.95 -57.21 37.46
C ASP A 298 33.53 -56.92 37.98
N ASN A 299 33.38 -55.91 38.84
CA ASN A 299 32.08 -55.47 39.31
C ASN A 299 32.11 -53.95 39.47
N ILE A 300 30.94 -53.31 39.35
CA ILE A 300 30.83 -51.85 39.42
C ILE A 300 31.46 -51.31 40.73
N GLY A 301 32.54 -50.56 40.58
CA GLY A 301 33.25 -49.92 41.68
C GLY A 301 34.09 -50.88 42.54
N GLY A 302 34.39 -52.09 42.06
CA GLY A 302 35.26 -53.03 42.74
C GLY A 302 35.29 -54.45 42.17
N PHE A 303 36.41 -55.14 42.34
CA PHE A 303 36.56 -56.52 41.89
C PHE A 303 36.18 -57.57 42.94
N SER A 304 35.95 -58.81 42.49
CA SER A 304 35.90 -60.01 43.32
C SER A 304 36.80 -61.12 42.76
N CYS A 305 37.31 -62.00 43.62
CA CYS A 305 38.23 -63.07 43.23
C CYS A 305 37.64 -64.45 43.48
N LYS A 306 37.58 -65.28 42.43
CA LYS A 306 37.28 -66.70 42.54
C LYS A 306 38.58 -67.48 42.73
N CYS A 307 38.83 -67.91 43.97
CA CYS A 307 40.08 -68.55 44.34
C CYS A 307 40.18 -70.00 43.85
N THR A 308 41.42 -70.41 43.53
CA THR A 308 41.78 -71.79 43.24
C THR A 308 41.75 -72.63 44.53
N ARG A 309 41.65 -73.97 44.37
CA ARG A 309 41.56 -74.88 45.51
C ARG A 309 42.79 -74.72 46.43
N GLY A 310 42.53 -74.54 47.73
CA GLY A 310 43.59 -74.34 48.73
C GLY A 310 43.93 -72.87 49.00
N TYR A 311 43.21 -71.90 48.42
CA TYR A 311 43.36 -70.47 48.70
C TYR A 311 42.03 -69.80 49.08
N THR A 312 42.10 -68.76 49.90
CA THR A 312 40.96 -67.93 50.37
C THR A 312 41.36 -66.47 50.57
N GLY A 313 40.40 -65.63 51.01
CA GLY A 313 40.54 -64.18 51.20
C GLY A 313 40.18 -63.36 49.95
N LYS A 314 39.90 -62.06 50.12
CA LYS A 314 39.42 -61.16 49.04
C LYS A 314 40.29 -61.12 47.78
N ARG A 315 41.59 -61.42 47.92
CA ARG A 315 42.57 -61.46 46.83
C ARG A 315 43.20 -62.85 46.61
N CYS A 316 42.66 -63.91 47.22
CA CYS A 316 43.21 -65.28 47.17
C CYS A 316 44.64 -65.42 47.73
N HIS A 317 45.00 -64.58 48.71
CA HIS A 317 46.34 -64.55 49.29
C HIS A 317 46.53 -65.48 50.49
N ILE A 318 45.44 -66.04 51.04
CA ILE A 318 45.48 -66.86 52.25
C ILE A 318 45.49 -68.33 51.84
N LYS A 319 46.52 -69.11 52.22
CA LYS A 319 46.57 -70.56 51.97
C LYS A 319 45.72 -71.29 53.00
N VAL A 320 44.84 -72.19 52.55
CA VAL A 320 43.98 -73.02 53.40
C VAL A 320 44.71 -74.31 53.74
N SER A 321 45.01 -74.51 55.01
CA SER A 321 45.51 -75.79 55.53
C SER A 321 44.34 -76.76 55.71
N LEU A 322 44.21 -77.73 54.81
CA LEU A 322 43.28 -78.84 54.99
C LEU A 322 43.89 -79.83 55.99
N THR A 323 43.56 -79.70 57.27
CA THR A 323 43.75 -80.82 58.21
C THR A 323 42.69 -81.88 57.88
N PRO A 324 43.06 -83.14 57.57
CA PRO A 324 42.08 -84.19 57.41
C PRO A 324 41.41 -84.43 58.76
N ILE A 325 40.09 -84.27 58.83
CA ILE A 325 39.32 -84.87 59.92
C ILE A 325 39.33 -86.37 59.61
N ALA A 326 40.07 -87.14 60.41
CA ALA A 326 39.91 -88.58 60.45
C ALA A 326 38.50 -88.84 60.98
N LEU A 327 37.62 -89.37 60.12
CA LEU A 327 36.39 -90.01 60.56
C LEU A 327 36.81 -91.42 60.99
N ASP A 328 36.78 -91.67 62.30
CA ASP A 328 36.84 -93.02 62.89
C ASP A 328 35.65 -93.88 62.44
#